data_AF-A0A329BKE6-F1
#
_entry.id   AF-A0A329BKE6-F1
#
_cell.length_a   1.000
_cell.length_b   1.000
_cell.length_c   1.000
_cell.angle_alpha   90.00
_cell.angle_beta   90.00
_cell.angle_gamma   90.00
#
_symmetry.space_group_name_H-M   'P 1'
#
loop_
_entity.id
_entity.type
_entity.pdbx_description
1 polymer ?
#
loop_
_entity_poly.entity_id
_entity_poly.type
_entity_poly.pdbx_seq_one_letter_code
_entity_poly.pdbx_strand_id
1 'polypeptide(L)'
;MTGRVYNGATKPHWHSNGLLSGYKSKEYQGSGYNQMVMDDSTGQNRVQLYSTSTNAHLHLGYLIAQTDNTRGTYLGSGFDLKSDAYGAVRAGQGLYVTTYPATSQPLDARQTTSQLVNSESVLEAMSNASTTHQAESLKDGYDSLKSYTDATQNSVSGSSSGGNTAGGGTGNANAFKEPVMLFGSPSGIALSTQKSVHIASDAQTNLVSGQSTHIATGKSLIASVAEKLSLFAQNAGMKLFAAKGKVEIQAHSDNIELTAQKTVKMLSATEKIEAAAKQEILLTSGGAYIRIKDGNIEIHAPGKIDIKGSQHSFAGPTEATYPLPALPFDHLYDQPVWLVDDSGYAIVDRPIRVHLKNGQVVTGKTDHDGVAQLAISDQADILRVEILKKIRGKTV
;
A
#
# COMPACT_ATOMS: atom_id res chain seq x y z
N MET A 1 8.13 28.93 54.49
CA MET A 1 7.29 30.14 54.24
C MET A 1 6.06 29.70 53.47
N THR A 2 4.85 29.95 53.98
CA THR A 2 3.56 29.49 53.39
C THR A 2 2.84 30.53 52.54
N GLY A 3 3.45 31.70 52.29
CA GLY A 3 2.95 32.71 51.37
C GLY A 3 3.69 34.05 51.54
N ARG A 4 3.79 34.84 50.47
CA ARG A 4 4.20 36.26 50.53
C ARG A 4 2.96 37.12 50.33
N VAL A 5 2.66 37.97 51.31
CA VAL A 5 1.56 38.95 51.21
C VAL A 5 2.08 40.16 50.44
N TYR A 6 1.37 40.56 49.39
CA TYR A 6 1.70 41.74 48.58
C TYR A 6 1.44 43.02 49.39
N ASN A 7 2.34 44.00 49.28
CA ASN A 7 2.24 45.30 49.97
C ASN A 7 2.81 46.43 49.09
N GLY A 8 2.88 47.66 49.61
CA GLY A 8 3.41 48.81 48.86
C GLY A 8 4.85 48.64 48.33
N ALA A 9 5.65 47.79 48.97
CA ALA A 9 7.02 47.47 48.55
C ALA A 9 7.11 46.23 47.65
N THR A 10 6.14 45.31 47.72
CA THR A 10 6.05 44.07 46.93
C THR A 10 4.71 44.04 46.20
N LYS A 11 4.66 44.65 45.02
CA LYS A 11 3.43 44.70 44.20
C LYS A 11 3.10 43.32 43.62
N PRO A 12 1.82 43.00 43.42
CA PRO A 12 1.43 41.77 42.74
C PRO A 12 1.93 41.78 41.29
N HIS A 13 2.34 40.61 40.80
CA HIS A 13 2.78 40.45 39.41
C HIS A 13 1.66 40.73 38.41
N TRP A 14 0.40 40.52 38.81
CA TRP A 14 -0.80 40.87 38.04
C TRP A 14 -1.58 42.00 38.72
N HIS A 15 -2.04 42.99 37.96
CA HIS A 15 -2.71 44.16 38.49
C HIS A 15 -4.02 43.85 39.22
N SER A 16 -4.22 44.42 40.41
CA SER A 16 -5.47 44.32 41.16
C SER A 16 -6.61 45.20 40.62
N ASN A 17 -6.47 45.78 39.42
CA ASN A 17 -7.51 46.63 38.80
C ASN A 17 -8.62 45.81 38.11
N GLY A 18 -8.63 44.48 38.28
CA GLY A 18 -9.65 43.58 37.77
C GLY A 18 -9.49 43.15 36.31
N LEU A 19 -8.50 43.68 35.58
CA LEU A 19 -8.27 43.30 34.18
C LEU A 19 -7.41 42.04 34.06
N LEU A 20 -6.27 41.98 34.75
CA LEU A 20 -5.38 40.81 34.76
C LEU A 20 -5.28 40.23 36.16
N SER A 21 -5.58 38.95 36.32
CA SER A 21 -5.43 38.23 37.59
C SER A 21 -4.67 36.91 37.39
N GLY A 22 -4.22 36.28 38.47
CA GLY A 22 -3.58 34.96 38.42
C GLY A 22 -2.38 34.78 39.36
N TYR A 23 -1.44 33.91 38.97
CA TYR A 23 -0.29 33.53 39.77
C TYR A 23 0.99 33.46 38.91
N LYS A 24 2.11 34.00 39.40
CA LYS A 24 3.43 33.87 38.77
C LYS A 24 4.42 33.42 39.83
N SER A 25 4.99 32.24 39.66
CA SER A 25 6.06 31.73 40.53
C SER A 25 7.43 32.27 40.08
N LYS A 26 8.46 32.05 40.88
CA LYS A 26 9.86 32.20 40.46
C LYS A 26 10.56 30.87 40.67
N GLU A 27 11.36 30.45 39.71
CA GLU A 27 12.22 29.28 39.83
C GLU A 27 13.15 29.39 41.05
N TYR A 28 13.34 28.28 41.76
CA TYR A 28 14.22 28.25 42.90
C TYR A 28 15.68 28.28 42.45
N GLN A 29 16.45 29.29 42.89
CA GLN A 29 17.85 29.49 42.50
C GLN A 29 18.08 29.61 40.97
N GLY A 30 17.03 29.95 40.21
CA GLY A 30 17.09 30.13 38.76
C GLY A 30 16.42 31.42 38.29
N SER A 31 16.32 31.56 36.97
CA SER A 31 15.72 32.73 36.29
C SER A 31 14.35 32.46 35.68
N GLY A 32 13.89 31.21 35.69
CA GLY A 32 12.61 30.80 35.14
C GLY A 32 11.40 31.15 36.00
N TYR A 33 10.22 30.90 35.45
CA TYR A 33 8.94 31.03 36.14
C TYR A 33 7.85 30.15 35.51
N ASN A 34 6.83 29.87 36.32
CA ASN A 34 5.53 29.43 35.81
C ASN A 34 4.54 30.57 35.98
N GLN A 35 3.60 30.71 35.05
CA GLN A 35 2.51 31.67 35.19
C GLN A 35 1.17 31.07 34.81
N MET A 36 0.17 31.51 35.54
CA MET A 36 -1.25 31.39 35.24
C MET A 36 -1.80 32.81 35.18
N VAL A 37 -2.41 33.19 34.06
CA VAL A 37 -2.99 34.52 33.84
C VAL A 37 -4.43 34.35 33.41
N MET A 38 -5.33 35.10 34.02
CA MET A 38 -6.70 35.33 33.60
C MET A 38 -6.80 36.79 33.17
N ASP A 39 -7.29 37.04 31.97
CA ASP A 39 -7.57 38.38 31.46
C ASP A 39 -9.08 38.50 31.32
N ASP A 40 -9.69 39.36 32.12
CA ASP A 40 -11.14 39.59 32.16
C ASP A 40 -11.54 40.87 31.41
N SER A 41 -10.67 41.32 30.50
CA SER A 41 -10.99 42.42 29.59
C SER A 41 -12.31 42.14 28.85
N THR A 42 -13.22 43.10 28.88
CA THR A 42 -14.57 42.97 28.32
C THR A 42 -14.55 42.51 26.86
N GLY A 43 -15.16 41.37 26.57
CA GLY A 43 -15.24 40.78 25.23
C GLY A 43 -13.94 40.12 24.73
N GLN A 44 -12.91 40.05 25.59
CA GLN A 44 -11.57 39.55 25.28
C GLN A 44 -11.04 38.60 26.37
N ASN A 45 -11.95 37.85 26.99
CA ASN A 45 -11.60 36.95 28.07
C ASN A 45 -10.61 35.87 27.59
N ARG A 46 -9.57 35.62 28.38
CA ARG A 46 -8.61 34.55 28.11
C ARG A 46 -7.98 33.98 29.38
N VAL A 47 -7.42 32.79 29.24
CA VAL A 47 -6.59 32.13 30.25
C VAL A 47 -5.28 31.69 29.62
N GLN A 48 -4.16 31.89 30.30
CA GLN A 48 -2.85 31.39 29.89
C GLN A 48 -2.21 30.60 31.04
N LEU A 49 -1.76 29.38 30.74
CA LEU A 49 -0.81 28.62 31.55
C LEU A 49 0.51 28.56 30.79
N TYR A 50 1.62 28.97 31.41
CA TYR A 50 2.93 29.04 30.74
C TYR A 50 4.07 28.65 31.67
N SER A 51 5.11 28.02 31.11
CA SER A 51 6.39 27.73 31.77
C SER A 51 7.57 28.15 30.90
N THR A 52 8.56 28.82 31.49
CA THR A 52 9.78 29.25 30.78
C THR A 52 10.68 28.10 30.36
N SER A 53 10.59 26.92 31.00
CA SER A 53 11.56 25.81 30.85
C SER A 53 11.68 25.30 29.40
N THR A 54 10.64 25.46 28.57
CA THR A 54 10.64 25.15 27.13
C THR A 54 9.72 26.08 26.33
N ASN A 55 9.46 27.28 26.85
CA ASN A 55 8.40 28.18 26.35
C ASN A 55 7.06 27.45 26.11
N ALA A 56 6.69 26.55 27.03
CA ALA A 56 5.47 25.75 26.90
C ALA A 56 4.26 26.52 27.40
N HIS A 57 3.15 26.49 26.66
CA HIS A 57 1.89 27.10 27.09
C HIS A 57 0.63 26.41 26.62
N LEU A 58 -0.44 26.64 27.38
CA LEU A 58 -1.82 26.54 26.96
C LEU A 58 -2.45 27.94 27.07
N HIS A 59 -2.91 28.48 25.94
CA HIS A 59 -3.54 29.80 25.85
C HIS A 59 -4.96 29.61 25.30
N LEU A 60 -5.98 30.08 26.01
CA LEU A 60 -7.40 29.85 25.71
C LEU A 60 -8.15 31.18 25.60
N GLY A 61 -9.08 31.29 24.66
CA GLY A 61 -9.93 32.48 24.49
C GLY A 61 -9.32 33.49 23.51
N TYR A 62 -9.29 34.76 23.91
CA TYR A 62 -8.76 35.86 23.09
C TYR A 62 -7.23 35.99 23.24
N LEU A 63 -6.48 35.40 22.31
CA LEU A 63 -5.03 35.26 22.40
C LEU A 63 -4.36 36.61 22.06
N ILE A 64 -3.56 37.13 22.98
CA ILE A 64 -2.72 38.32 22.75
C ILE A 64 -1.27 38.09 23.22
N ALA A 65 -0.34 38.84 22.64
CA ALA A 65 0.99 38.97 23.21
C ALA A 65 0.87 39.63 24.60
N GLN A 66 1.76 39.27 25.51
CA GLN A 66 1.76 39.85 26.85
C GLN A 66 3.19 39.93 27.37
N THR A 67 3.51 41.05 28.02
CA THR A 67 4.74 41.18 28.80
C THR A 67 4.38 41.80 30.14
N ASP A 68 4.50 41.00 31.20
CA ASP A 68 3.99 41.32 32.52
C ASP A 68 2.54 41.88 32.42
N ASN A 69 2.25 43.00 33.06
CA ASN A 69 0.90 43.59 33.05
C ASN A 69 0.53 44.31 31.75
N THR A 70 1.40 44.28 30.75
CA THR A 70 1.19 44.98 29.48
C THR A 70 0.58 44.01 28.48
N ARG A 71 -0.66 44.31 28.08
CA ARG A 71 -1.34 43.67 26.95
C ARG A 71 -0.68 44.12 25.65
N GLY A 72 -0.43 43.18 24.74
CA GLY A 72 0.19 43.42 23.44
C GLY A 72 -0.77 43.13 22.27
N THR A 73 -0.19 42.89 21.10
CA THR A 73 -0.93 42.65 19.85
C THR A 73 -1.82 41.41 19.91
N TYR A 74 -2.92 41.44 19.17
CA TYR A 74 -3.80 40.29 18.95
C TYR A 74 -3.10 39.18 18.15
N LEU A 75 -3.19 37.95 18.65
CA LEU A 75 -2.58 36.75 18.08
C LEU A 75 -3.61 35.77 17.51
N GLY A 76 -4.88 35.87 17.89
CA GLY A 76 -5.94 34.97 17.43
C GLY A 76 -7.00 34.72 18.49
N SER A 77 -7.98 33.88 18.17
CA SER A 77 -9.02 33.44 19.11
C SER A 77 -9.17 31.92 19.02
N GLY A 78 -9.35 31.26 20.15
CA GLY A 78 -9.49 29.81 20.23
C GLY A 78 -8.57 29.23 21.29
N PHE A 79 -7.74 28.26 20.92
CA PHE A 79 -6.70 27.73 21.80
C PHE A 79 -5.37 27.62 21.07
N ASP A 80 -4.28 27.78 21.82
CA ASP A 80 -2.91 27.54 21.38
C ASP A 80 -2.20 26.67 22.42
N LEU A 81 -1.74 25.50 21.99
CA LEU A 81 -0.93 24.57 22.77
C LEU A 81 0.45 24.49 22.12
N LYS A 82 1.47 25.00 22.82
CA LYS A 82 2.83 25.12 22.28
C LYS A 82 3.86 24.58 23.26
N SER A 83 4.97 24.06 22.73
CA SER A 83 6.25 23.87 23.42
C SER A 83 7.37 23.95 22.37
N ASP A 84 8.53 24.50 22.74
CA ASP A 84 9.75 24.43 21.91
C ASP A 84 10.46 23.06 22.07
N ALA A 85 9.92 22.16 22.89
CA ALA A 85 10.40 20.79 23.10
C ALA A 85 9.41 19.74 22.58
N TYR A 86 9.44 18.53 23.12
CA TYR A 86 8.57 17.44 22.72
C TYR A 86 7.11 17.66 23.16
N GLY A 87 6.16 17.09 22.42
CA GLY A 87 4.74 17.10 22.74
C GLY A 87 4.08 15.75 22.46
N ALA A 88 3.09 15.38 23.26
CA ALA A 88 2.29 14.17 23.06
C ALA A 88 0.84 14.43 23.48
N VAL A 89 -0.11 14.05 22.62
CA VAL A 89 -1.54 13.95 22.94
C VAL A 89 -1.90 12.47 22.94
N ARG A 90 -2.39 11.96 24.07
CA ARG A 90 -2.67 10.53 24.25
C ARG A 90 -4.07 10.34 24.80
N ALA A 91 -4.84 9.46 24.18
CA ALA A 91 -6.16 9.05 24.64
C ALA A 91 -6.30 7.53 24.49
N GLY A 92 -6.21 6.80 25.60
CA GLY A 92 -6.16 5.33 25.61
C GLY A 92 -7.47 4.63 25.23
N GLN A 93 -8.55 5.40 25.05
CA GLN A 93 -9.87 4.92 24.59
C GLN A 93 -10.24 5.51 23.23
N GLY A 94 -9.26 6.11 22.52
CA GLY A 94 -9.40 6.71 21.21
C GLY A 94 -9.38 8.24 21.20
N LEU A 95 -9.10 8.83 20.04
CA LEU A 95 -8.90 10.27 19.83
C LEU A 95 -9.71 10.75 18.61
N TYR A 96 -10.53 11.78 18.79
CA TYR A 96 -11.24 12.45 17.70
C TYR A 96 -10.69 13.85 17.49
N VAL A 97 -10.23 14.14 16.27
CA VAL A 97 -9.74 15.47 15.86
C VAL A 97 -10.63 15.98 14.75
N THR A 98 -11.32 17.10 14.99
CA THR A 98 -12.33 17.58 14.05
C THR A 98 -12.45 19.09 13.94
N THR A 99 -12.91 19.55 12.76
CA THR A 99 -13.34 20.92 12.50
C THR A 99 -14.87 21.03 12.34
N TYR A 100 -15.61 19.95 12.59
CA TYR A 100 -17.06 20.02 12.71
C TYR A 100 -17.48 20.90 13.90
N PRO A 101 -18.58 21.66 13.80
CA PRO A 101 -19.09 22.45 14.93
C PRO A 101 -19.32 21.56 16.14
N ALA A 102 -18.84 22.01 17.30
CA ALA A 102 -18.99 21.26 18.54
C ALA A 102 -20.47 21.08 18.87
N THR A 103 -20.88 19.84 19.14
CA THR A 103 -22.13 19.55 19.84
C THR A 103 -21.90 19.61 21.35
N SER A 104 -22.92 19.35 22.15
CA SER A 104 -22.80 19.31 23.61
C SER A 104 -21.89 18.19 24.14
N GLN A 105 -21.50 17.22 23.30
CA GLN A 105 -20.67 16.09 23.69
C GLN A 105 -19.32 16.08 22.93
N PRO A 106 -18.18 16.06 23.63
CA PRO A 106 -16.85 16.13 22.99
C PRO A 106 -16.52 15.04 21.95
N LEU A 107 -17.10 13.84 22.11
CA LEU A 107 -16.86 12.69 21.22
C LEU A 107 -18.05 12.43 20.25
N ASP A 108 -18.83 13.45 19.92
CA ASP A 108 -19.84 13.32 18.87
C ASP A 108 -19.21 13.26 17.47
N ALA A 109 -18.93 12.04 17.02
CA ALA A 109 -18.33 11.77 15.72
C ALA A 109 -19.35 11.55 14.58
N ARG A 110 -20.67 11.74 14.81
CA ARG A 110 -21.75 11.33 13.88
C ARG A 110 -21.58 11.83 12.45
N GLN A 111 -21.13 13.09 12.28
CA GLN A 111 -20.90 13.67 10.96
C GLN A 111 -19.76 12.96 10.21
N THR A 112 -18.66 12.66 10.89
CA THR A 112 -17.54 11.92 10.31
C THR A 112 -17.91 10.45 10.06
N THR A 113 -18.60 9.81 11.00
CA THR A 113 -19.13 8.45 10.84
C THR A 113 -20.05 8.35 9.62
N SER A 114 -20.90 9.35 9.37
CA SER A 114 -21.78 9.36 8.18
C SER A 114 -20.98 9.41 6.86
N GLN A 115 -19.83 10.09 6.83
CA GLN A 115 -18.94 10.09 5.67
C GLN A 115 -18.26 8.72 5.47
N LEU A 116 -17.92 8.02 6.55
CA LEU A 116 -17.40 6.65 6.47
C LEU A 116 -18.47 5.69 5.91
N VAL A 117 -19.73 5.79 6.36
CA VAL A 117 -20.85 5.01 5.81
C VAL A 117 -21.05 5.27 4.31
N ASN A 118 -20.94 6.52 3.85
CA ASN A 118 -20.98 6.80 2.42
C ASN A 118 -19.83 6.13 1.65
N SER A 119 -18.65 6.05 2.27
CA SER A 119 -17.47 5.39 1.69
C SER A 119 -17.63 3.86 1.66
N GLU A 120 -18.29 3.29 2.67
CA GLU A 120 -18.73 1.88 2.66
C GLU A 120 -19.62 1.61 1.44
N SER A 121 -20.62 2.46 1.17
CA SER A 121 -21.49 2.30 0.00
C SER A 121 -20.74 2.37 -1.34
N VAL A 122 -19.70 3.22 -1.44
CA VAL A 122 -18.85 3.27 -2.65
C VAL A 122 -18.09 1.95 -2.82
N LEU A 123 -17.48 1.42 -1.76
CA LEU A 123 -16.76 0.14 -1.81
C LEU A 123 -17.69 -1.02 -2.17
N GLU A 124 -18.88 -1.09 -1.56
CA GLU A 124 -19.86 -2.14 -1.84
C GLU A 124 -20.32 -2.10 -3.30
N ALA A 125 -20.70 -0.92 -3.81
CA ALA A 125 -21.14 -0.77 -5.18
C ALA A 125 -20.04 -1.14 -6.19
N MET A 126 -18.79 -0.72 -5.94
CA MET A 126 -17.65 -1.08 -6.79
C MET A 126 -17.28 -2.55 -6.67
N SER A 127 -17.38 -3.15 -5.48
CA SER A 127 -17.17 -4.58 -5.27
C SER A 127 -18.16 -5.41 -6.09
N ASN A 128 -19.45 -5.07 -6.05
CA ASN A 128 -20.50 -5.75 -6.80
C ASN A 128 -20.31 -5.60 -8.32
N ALA A 129 -19.89 -4.41 -8.77
CA ALA A 129 -19.58 -4.18 -10.17
C ALA A 129 -18.37 -5.00 -10.63
N SER A 130 -17.28 -5.02 -9.84
CA SER A 130 -16.09 -5.82 -10.15
C SER A 130 -16.41 -7.31 -10.26
N THR A 131 -17.11 -7.88 -9.27
CA THR A 131 -17.44 -9.32 -9.28
C THR A 131 -18.36 -9.70 -10.43
N THR A 132 -19.33 -8.85 -10.78
CA THR A 132 -20.20 -9.03 -11.96
C THR A 132 -19.38 -9.12 -13.26
N HIS A 133 -18.27 -8.39 -13.33
CA HIS A 133 -17.36 -8.37 -14.48
C HIS A 133 -16.12 -9.26 -14.29
N GLN A 134 -16.15 -10.21 -13.34
CA GLN A 134 -15.07 -11.15 -13.05
C GLN A 134 -13.73 -10.49 -12.68
N ALA A 135 -13.75 -9.23 -12.24
CA ALA A 135 -12.63 -8.57 -11.60
C ALA A 135 -12.61 -8.85 -10.09
N GLU A 136 -11.54 -8.42 -9.42
CA GLU A 136 -11.37 -8.70 -7.99
C GLU A 136 -12.38 -7.93 -7.12
N SER A 137 -12.86 -8.60 -6.08
CA SER A 137 -13.79 -8.04 -5.11
C SER A 137 -13.12 -7.02 -4.19
N LEU A 138 -13.89 -6.05 -3.69
CA LEU A 138 -13.45 -5.09 -2.66
C LEU A 138 -14.08 -5.40 -1.29
N LYS A 139 -14.67 -6.60 -1.13
CA LYS A 139 -15.38 -7.05 0.08
C LYS A 139 -14.53 -6.93 1.35
N ASP A 140 -13.28 -7.36 1.31
CA ASP A 140 -12.39 -7.30 2.49
C ASP A 140 -12.12 -5.85 2.92
N GLY A 141 -11.94 -4.95 1.95
CA GLY A 141 -11.82 -3.51 2.18
C GLY A 141 -13.08 -2.91 2.78
N TYR A 142 -14.26 -3.31 2.27
CA TYR A 142 -15.55 -2.92 2.83
C TYR A 142 -15.73 -3.40 4.28
N ASP A 143 -15.47 -4.68 4.55
CA ASP A 143 -15.65 -5.28 5.88
C ASP A 143 -14.70 -4.63 6.91
N SER A 144 -13.46 -4.35 6.51
CA SER A 144 -12.49 -3.63 7.33
C SER A 144 -12.94 -2.19 7.64
N LEU A 145 -13.42 -1.45 6.65
CA LEU A 145 -13.95 -0.10 6.85
C LEU A 145 -15.19 -0.12 7.75
N LYS A 146 -16.09 -1.09 7.54
CA LYS A 146 -17.31 -1.26 8.32
C LYS A 146 -17.01 -1.45 9.81
N SER A 147 -16.08 -2.37 10.11
CA SER A 147 -15.64 -2.62 11.48
C SER A 147 -15.06 -1.36 12.13
N TYR A 148 -14.27 -0.59 11.39
CA TYR A 148 -13.74 0.69 11.88
C TYR A 148 -14.85 1.73 12.12
N THR A 149 -15.81 1.89 11.21
CA THR A 149 -16.96 2.80 11.40
C THR A 149 -17.78 2.43 12.63
N ASP A 150 -18.03 1.14 12.87
CA ASP A 150 -18.77 0.67 14.04
C ASP A 150 -18.00 0.93 15.34
N ALA A 151 -16.67 0.91 15.29
CA ALA A 151 -15.80 1.25 16.41
C ALA A 151 -15.86 2.74 16.81
N THR A 152 -16.22 3.64 15.88
CA THR A 152 -16.39 5.08 16.17
C THR A 152 -17.67 5.40 16.96
N GLN A 153 -18.50 4.41 17.27
CA GLN A 153 -19.83 4.63 17.85
C GLN A 153 -20.07 3.77 19.11
N ASN A 154 -20.13 4.42 20.27
CA ASN A 154 -20.50 3.83 21.54
C ASN A 154 -21.18 4.88 22.45
N SER A 155 -21.83 4.42 23.52
CA SER A 155 -22.42 5.28 24.54
C SER A 155 -22.06 4.74 25.92
N VAL A 156 -21.45 5.57 26.76
CA VAL A 156 -21.07 5.22 28.13
C VAL A 156 -21.91 5.99 29.14
N SER A 157 -22.32 5.31 30.21
CA SER A 157 -23.12 5.92 31.27
C SER A 157 -22.23 6.53 32.35
N GLY A 158 -22.48 7.79 32.70
CA GLY A 158 -21.96 8.44 33.90
C GLY A 158 -22.78 8.01 35.10
N SER A 159 -22.19 7.19 35.98
CA SER A 159 -22.81 6.78 37.25
C SER A 159 -22.10 7.45 38.43
N SER A 160 -22.87 8.12 39.28
CA SER A 160 -22.37 8.70 40.52
C SER A 160 -22.29 7.62 41.60
N SER A 161 -21.10 7.04 41.82
CA SER A 161 -20.87 6.10 42.93
C SER A 161 -20.58 6.86 44.24
N GLY A 162 -21.62 7.48 44.81
CA GLY A 162 -21.53 8.18 46.10
C GLY A 162 -20.68 9.47 46.07
N GLY A 163 -21.14 10.48 46.80
CA GLY A 163 -20.47 11.79 46.90
C GLY A 163 -21.48 12.93 46.97
N ASN A 164 -21.11 14.00 47.70
CA ASN A 164 -21.90 15.24 47.74
C ASN A 164 -21.69 16.01 46.44
N THR A 165 -22.39 15.60 45.39
CA THR A 165 -22.55 16.40 44.18
C THR A 165 -23.72 17.36 44.41
N ALA A 166 -23.63 18.61 43.96
CA ALA A 166 -24.71 19.58 44.06
C ALA A 166 -25.89 19.28 43.08
N GLY A 167 -26.09 18.01 42.73
CA GLY A 167 -26.86 17.55 41.57
C GLY A 167 -26.06 17.65 40.27
N GLY A 168 -26.26 16.69 39.36
CA GLY A 168 -25.59 16.63 38.03
C GLY A 168 -24.52 15.54 37.88
N GLY A 169 -23.96 15.40 36.68
CA GLY A 169 -22.90 14.42 36.38
C GLY A 169 -23.38 13.00 36.02
N THR A 170 -24.68 12.80 35.81
CA THR A 170 -25.29 11.54 35.37
C THR A 170 -25.79 11.62 33.93
N GLY A 171 -26.03 10.47 33.30
CA GLY A 171 -26.53 10.38 31.92
C GLY A 171 -25.60 9.57 31.02
N ASN A 172 -25.74 9.72 29.69
CA ASN A 172 -24.92 9.00 28.71
C ASN A 172 -24.11 9.97 27.86
N ALA A 173 -22.87 9.58 27.54
CA ALA A 173 -21.98 10.32 26.65
C ALA A 173 -21.46 9.43 25.52
N ASN A 174 -21.27 10.01 24.34
CA ASN A 174 -20.63 9.34 23.21
C ASN A 174 -19.21 8.89 23.58
N ALA A 175 -18.85 7.70 23.13
CA ALA A 175 -17.51 7.13 23.25
C ALA A 175 -17.17 6.32 21.99
N PHE A 176 -15.93 5.88 21.87
CA PHE A 176 -15.53 4.86 20.90
C PHE A 176 -15.59 3.47 21.54
N LYS A 177 -15.83 2.43 20.74
CA LYS A 177 -15.80 1.03 21.21
C LYS A 177 -14.37 0.51 21.33
N GLU A 178 -13.51 0.95 20.42
CA GLU A 178 -12.11 0.57 20.32
C GLU A 178 -11.24 1.83 20.38
N PRO A 179 -9.94 1.71 20.72
CA PRO A 179 -9.02 2.84 20.78
C PRO A 179 -8.62 3.35 19.38
N VAL A 180 -9.59 3.90 18.65
CA VAL A 180 -9.40 4.43 17.29
C VAL A 180 -8.99 5.89 17.30
N MET A 181 -8.22 6.31 16.30
CA MET A 181 -7.98 7.73 16.00
C MET A 181 -8.76 8.12 14.77
N LEU A 182 -9.61 9.14 14.86
CA LEU A 182 -10.49 9.61 13.80
C LEU A 182 -10.24 11.09 13.49
N PHE A 183 -10.08 11.42 12.21
CA PHE A 183 -10.01 12.80 11.72
C PHE A 183 -11.27 13.12 10.91
N GLY A 184 -11.89 14.27 11.18
CA GLY A 184 -13.13 14.68 10.52
C GLY A 184 -13.16 16.15 10.14
N SER A 185 -13.45 16.47 8.88
CA SER A 185 -13.54 17.85 8.41
C SER A 185 -14.59 17.99 7.31
N PRO A 186 -15.51 18.97 7.37
CA PRO A 186 -16.49 19.20 6.31
C PRO A 186 -15.88 19.77 5.03
N SER A 187 -14.70 20.40 5.10
CA SER A 187 -14.11 21.14 3.99
C SER A 187 -12.84 20.52 3.41
N GLY A 188 -12.25 19.55 4.11
CA GLY A 188 -11.05 18.83 3.64
C GLY A 188 -9.97 18.66 4.71
N ILE A 189 -9.01 17.79 4.39
CA ILE A 189 -7.84 17.47 5.20
C ILE A 189 -6.63 17.52 4.27
N ALA A 190 -5.53 18.13 4.71
CA ALA A 190 -4.27 18.18 3.97
C ALA A 190 -3.14 17.61 4.82
N LEU A 191 -2.27 16.81 4.19
CA LEU A 191 -1.01 16.33 4.75
C LEU A 191 0.13 16.87 3.87
N SER A 192 1.07 17.62 4.45
CA SER A 192 2.14 18.27 3.69
C SER A 192 3.47 18.24 4.44
N THR A 193 4.55 18.05 3.70
CA THR A 193 5.92 17.99 4.21
C THR A 193 6.90 18.25 3.07
N GLN A 194 8.08 18.79 3.39
CA GLN A 194 9.17 18.98 2.41
C GLN A 194 9.92 17.68 2.09
N LYS A 195 9.72 16.62 2.88
CA LYS A 195 10.39 15.33 2.71
C LYS A 195 9.38 14.25 2.32
N SER A 196 9.05 13.34 3.24
CA SER A 196 8.26 12.14 2.96
C SER A 196 7.04 12.05 3.85
N VAL A 197 5.95 11.51 3.27
CA VAL A 197 4.79 10.99 3.99
C VAL A 197 4.88 9.46 3.95
N HIS A 198 4.62 8.80 5.09
CA HIS A 198 4.59 7.35 5.20
C HIS A 198 3.20 6.91 5.67
N ILE A 199 2.58 5.98 4.96
CA ILE A 199 1.32 5.33 5.32
C ILE A 199 1.62 3.83 5.32
N ALA A 200 1.50 3.19 6.47
CA ALA A 200 1.78 1.77 6.65
C ALA A 200 0.65 1.15 7.47
N SER A 201 0.28 -0.08 7.14
CA SER A 201 -0.74 -0.86 7.85
C SER A 201 -0.40 -2.34 7.69
N ASP A 202 -0.43 -3.09 8.80
CA ASP A 202 -0.11 -4.53 8.78
C ASP A 202 -1.25 -5.36 8.18
N ALA A 203 -2.47 -4.81 8.15
CA ALA A 203 -3.65 -5.47 7.61
C ALA A 203 -4.10 -4.86 6.28
N GLN A 204 -4.81 -3.72 6.32
CA GLN A 204 -5.50 -3.17 5.15
C GLN A 204 -5.32 -1.65 5.04
N THR A 205 -5.29 -1.14 3.80
CA THR A 205 -5.32 0.30 3.50
C THR A 205 -6.37 0.58 2.44
N ASN A 206 -7.41 1.34 2.78
CA ASN A 206 -8.46 1.75 1.87
C ASN A 206 -8.28 3.21 1.44
N LEU A 207 -8.31 3.46 0.13
CA LEU A 207 -8.36 4.81 -0.46
C LEU A 207 -9.67 4.98 -1.22
N VAL A 208 -10.65 5.64 -0.62
CA VAL A 208 -12.00 5.78 -1.17
C VAL A 208 -12.29 7.23 -1.54
N SER A 209 -12.74 7.45 -2.77
CA SER A 209 -13.18 8.75 -3.26
C SER A 209 -14.59 8.60 -3.83
N GLY A 210 -15.54 9.44 -3.41
CA GLY A 210 -16.88 9.49 -4.01
C GLY A 210 -16.91 10.09 -5.43
N GLN A 211 -15.77 10.61 -5.91
CA GLN A 211 -15.58 11.18 -7.24
C GLN A 211 -14.27 10.63 -7.84
N SER A 212 -13.29 11.49 -8.13
CA SER A 212 -12.01 11.09 -8.73
C SER A 212 -10.91 10.90 -7.69
N THR A 213 -10.05 9.90 -7.92
CA THR A 213 -8.76 9.77 -7.24
C THR A 213 -7.66 10.18 -8.22
N HIS A 214 -6.88 11.21 -7.87
CA HIS A 214 -5.74 11.66 -8.67
C HIS A 214 -4.42 11.27 -8.00
N ILE A 215 -3.58 10.54 -8.73
CA ILE A 215 -2.22 10.17 -8.28
C ILE A 215 -1.24 10.78 -9.27
N ALA A 216 -0.43 11.73 -8.80
CA ALA A 216 0.61 12.37 -9.59
C ALA A 216 1.97 12.20 -8.90
N THR A 217 2.98 11.83 -9.68
CA THR A 217 4.36 11.61 -9.21
C THR A 217 5.32 12.36 -10.12
N GLY A 218 6.29 13.06 -9.52
CA GLY A 218 7.29 13.81 -10.28
C GLY A 218 8.38 12.96 -10.92
N LYS A 219 8.53 11.68 -10.51
CA LYS A 219 9.59 10.79 -11.00
C LYS A 219 9.07 9.43 -11.42
N SER A 220 8.55 8.64 -10.48
CA SER A 220 8.13 7.26 -10.75
C SER A 220 6.97 6.86 -9.86
N LEU A 221 6.05 6.05 -10.41
CA LEU A 221 5.04 5.32 -9.64
C LEU A 221 5.46 3.85 -9.71
N ILE A 222 5.82 3.28 -8.57
CA ILE A 222 6.27 1.89 -8.46
C ILE A 222 5.28 1.19 -7.53
N ALA A 223 4.67 0.12 -8.03
CA ALA A 223 3.77 -0.73 -7.26
C ALA A 223 4.24 -2.18 -7.39
N SER A 224 4.44 -2.83 -6.25
CA SER A 224 4.82 -4.25 -6.16
C SER A 224 3.80 -4.95 -5.27
N VAL A 225 3.22 -6.03 -5.77
CA VAL A 225 2.18 -6.81 -5.08
C VAL A 225 2.66 -8.25 -4.99
N ALA A 226 2.46 -8.89 -3.83
CA ALA A 226 2.92 -10.26 -3.60
C ALA A 226 2.00 -11.29 -4.26
N GLU A 227 0.69 -11.05 -4.28
CA GLU A 227 -0.29 -12.00 -4.79
C GLU A 227 -0.89 -11.57 -6.13
N LYS A 228 -1.57 -10.42 -6.17
CA LYS A 228 -2.32 -10.00 -7.36
C LYS A 228 -2.46 -8.49 -7.52
N LEU A 229 -2.53 -8.06 -8.78
CA LEU A 229 -2.91 -6.71 -9.18
C LEU A 229 -4.20 -6.79 -10.01
N SER A 230 -5.28 -6.16 -9.54
CA SER A 230 -6.54 -6.07 -10.28
C SER A 230 -6.90 -4.61 -10.54
N LEU A 231 -7.16 -4.27 -11.79
CA LEU A 231 -7.57 -2.93 -12.22
C LEU A 231 -8.90 -3.04 -12.99
N PHE A 232 -9.93 -2.37 -12.49
CA PHE A 232 -11.27 -2.43 -13.05
C PHE A 232 -11.79 -1.03 -13.38
N ALA A 233 -12.37 -0.88 -14.58
CA ALA A 233 -13.02 0.35 -15.02
C ALA A 233 -14.39 0.00 -15.64
N GLN A 234 -15.46 0.44 -14.99
CA GLN A 234 -16.82 0.03 -15.34
C GLN A 234 -17.37 0.71 -16.61
N ASN A 235 -17.26 2.04 -16.70
CA ASN A 235 -18.06 2.82 -17.66
C ASN A 235 -17.25 3.41 -18.82
N ALA A 236 -16.07 3.98 -18.54
CA ALA A 236 -15.31 4.77 -19.53
C ALA A 236 -14.10 4.02 -20.14
N GLY A 237 -13.89 2.76 -19.75
CA GLY A 237 -12.77 1.94 -20.20
C GLY A 237 -11.42 2.32 -19.57
N MET A 238 -10.36 1.69 -20.07
CA MET A 238 -8.98 1.87 -19.60
C MET A 238 -8.09 2.48 -20.69
N LYS A 239 -7.12 3.29 -20.26
CA LYS A 239 -6.15 3.98 -21.13
C LYS A 239 -4.75 3.81 -20.54
N LEU A 240 -3.88 3.17 -21.30
CA LEU A 240 -2.47 2.93 -20.93
C LEU A 240 -1.60 3.53 -22.02
N PHE A 241 -0.88 4.61 -21.69
CA PHE A 241 -0.04 5.34 -22.64
C PHE A 241 1.36 5.55 -22.08
N ALA A 242 2.37 5.29 -22.91
CA ALA A 242 3.72 5.79 -22.71
C ALA A 242 4.01 6.84 -23.79
N ALA A 243 4.20 8.10 -23.39
CA ALA A 243 4.51 9.16 -24.35
C ALA A 243 5.90 8.96 -24.99
N LYS A 244 6.84 8.39 -24.23
CA LYS A 244 8.17 7.95 -24.65
C LYS A 244 8.51 6.68 -23.89
N GLY A 245 9.41 5.89 -24.45
CA GLY A 245 9.81 4.60 -23.87
C GLY A 245 8.86 3.46 -24.23
N LYS A 246 9.28 2.24 -23.91
CA LYS A 246 8.53 1.01 -24.23
C LYS A 246 7.36 0.79 -23.27
N VAL A 247 6.27 0.23 -23.78
CA VAL A 247 5.28 -0.47 -22.96
C VAL A 247 5.63 -1.95 -23.04
N GLU A 248 5.81 -2.58 -21.88
CA GLU A 248 6.22 -3.98 -21.77
C GLU A 248 5.24 -4.72 -20.86
N ILE A 249 4.70 -5.84 -21.35
CA ILE A 249 3.76 -6.71 -20.63
C ILE A 249 4.32 -8.12 -20.75
N GLN A 250 4.60 -8.77 -19.62
CA GLN A 250 5.18 -10.10 -19.57
C GLN A 250 4.46 -10.95 -18.52
N ALA A 251 4.23 -12.22 -18.84
CA ALA A 251 3.83 -13.25 -17.89
C ALA A 251 4.91 -14.33 -17.91
N HIS A 252 5.56 -14.58 -16.77
CA HIS A 252 6.74 -15.44 -16.69
C HIS A 252 6.40 -16.93 -16.53
N SER A 253 5.28 -17.23 -15.88
CA SER A 253 4.85 -18.59 -15.55
C SER A 253 3.43 -18.92 -16.00
N ASP A 254 2.76 -18.00 -16.70
CA ASP A 254 1.37 -18.15 -17.12
C ASP A 254 1.08 -17.36 -18.41
N ASN A 255 -0.17 -17.36 -18.85
CA ASN A 255 -0.62 -16.78 -20.11
C ASN A 255 -0.84 -15.26 -20.02
N ILE A 256 -0.73 -14.61 -21.18
CA ILE A 256 -1.32 -13.29 -21.39
C ILE A 256 -2.60 -13.48 -22.21
N GLU A 257 -3.75 -13.08 -21.67
CA GLU A 257 -5.04 -13.10 -22.38
C GLU A 257 -5.47 -11.68 -22.78
N LEU A 258 -5.84 -11.50 -24.06
CA LEU A 258 -6.39 -10.25 -24.59
C LEU A 258 -7.71 -10.52 -25.33
N THR A 259 -8.82 -10.21 -24.68
CA THR A 259 -10.17 -10.48 -25.22
C THR A 259 -10.93 -9.18 -25.42
N ALA A 260 -11.60 -9.02 -26.57
CA ALA A 260 -12.48 -7.87 -26.85
C ALA A 260 -13.75 -8.33 -27.55
N GLN A 261 -14.92 -7.88 -27.09
CA GLN A 261 -16.21 -8.19 -27.71
C GLN A 261 -16.32 -7.68 -29.16
N LYS A 262 -15.63 -6.58 -29.47
CA LYS A 262 -15.63 -5.96 -30.80
C LYS A 262 -14.36 -6.32 -31.58
N THR A 263 -13.37 -5.45 -31.54
CA THR A 263 -12.18 -5.57 -32.38
C THR A 263 -10.93 -5.47 -31.54
N VAL A 264 -10.03 -6.43 -31.71
CA VAL A 264 -8.63 -6.31 -31.30
C VAL A 264 -7.85 -5.75 -32.49
N LYS A 265 -7.16 -4.62 -32.31
CA LYS A 265 -6.28 -4.02 -33.31
C LYS A 265 -4.83 -4.11 -32.84
N MET A 266 -4.01 -4.81 -33.59
CA MET A 266 -2.55 -4.84 -33.41
C MET A 266 -1.92 -4.17 -34.62
N LEU A 267 -1.25 -3.04 -34.41
CA LEU A 267 -0.77 -2.16 -35.48
C LEU A 267 0.63 -1.66 -35.14
N SER A 268 1.53 -1.68 -36.13
CA SER A 268 2.80 -0.96 -36.11
C SER A 268 2.74 0.12 -37.18
N ALA A 269 2.89 1.39 -36.78
CA ALA A 269 2.70 2.52 -37.69
C ALA A 269 3.89 2.73 -38.64
N THR A 270 5.09 2.33 -38.24
CA THR A 270 6.35 2.66 -38.93
C THR A 270 7.20 1.45 -39.27
N GLU A 271 7.10 0.37 -38.51
CA GLU A 271 8.00 -0.79 -38.64
C GLU A 271 7.20 -2.08 -38.85
N LYS A 272 7.34 -3.05 -37.94
CA LYS A 272 6.81 -4.41 -38.09
C LYS A 272 5.96 -4.85 -36.91
N ILE A 273 5.16 -5.88 -37.13
CA ILE A 273 4.52 -6.70 -36.10
C ILE A 273 5.24 -8.04 -36.11
N GLU A 274 5.74 -8.47 -34.96
CA GLU A 274 6.42 -9.77 -34.81
C GLU A 274 5.59 -10.68 -33.92
N ALA A 275 5.30 -11.88 -34.42
CA ALA A 275 4.64 -12.94 -33.68
C ALA A 275 5.47 -14.21 -33.84
N ALA A 276 5.94 -14.75 -32.72
CA ALA A 276 6.76 -15.95 -32.68
C ALA A 276 6.30 -16.80 -31.48
N ALA A 277 6.26 -18.13 -31.67
CA ALA A 277 5.93 -19.08 -30.63
C ALA A 277 6.86 -20.29 -30.71
N LYS A 278 7.17 -20.89 -29.57
CA LYS A 278 8.02 -22.10 -29.50
C LYS A 278 7.31 -23.34 -30.05
N GLN A 279 6.00 -23.44 -29.82
CA GLN A 279 5.21 -24.63 -30.16
C GLN A 279 4.28 -24.40 -31.35
N GLU A 280 3.44 -23.37 -31.31
CA GLU A 280 2.37 -23.22 -32.28
C GLU A 280 1.91 -21.76 -32.41
N ILE A 281 1.65 -21.32 -33.64
CA ILE A 281 0.86 -20.13 -33.95
C ILE A 281 -0.39 -20.58 -34.69
N LEU A 282 -1.57 -20.22 -34.19
CA LEU A 282 -2.86 -20.54 -34.79
C LEU A 282 -3.70 -19.27 -34.97
N LEU A 283 -4.09 -18.98 -36.20
CA LEU A 283 -4.98 -17.87 -36.56
C LEU A 283 -6.26 -18.45 -37.13
N THR A 284 -7.41 -18.20 -36.48
CA THR A 284 -8.70 -18.83 -36.83
C THR A 284 -9.80 -17.80 -37.04
N SER A 285 -10.70 -18.05 -37.98
CA SER A 285 -11.90 -17.24 -38.21
C SER A 285 -12.97 -18.03 -38.97
N GLY A 286 -14.18 -18.17 -38.41
CA GLY A 286 -15.32 -18.81 -39.09
C GLY A 286 -15.07 -20.25 -39.59
N GLY A 287 -14.18 -20.99 -38.92
CA GLY A 287 -13.77 -22.34 -39.31
C GLY A 287 -12.58 -22.41 -40.28
N ALA A 288 -12.15 -21.29 -40.88
CA ALA A 288 -10.88 -21.20 -41.62
C ALA A 288 -9.71 -20.95 -40.66
N TYR A 289 -8.52 -21.44 -41.00
CA TYR A 289 -7.32 -21.19 -40.21
C TYR A 289 -6.01 -21.20 -41.00
N ILE A 290 -5.02 -20.55 -40.40
CA ILE A 290 -3.60 -20.67 -40.72
C ILE A 290 -2.89 -21.17 -39.46
N ARG A 291 -2.15 -22.27 -39.57
CA ARG A 291 -1.39 -22.86 -38.46
C ARG A 291 0.07 -22.99 -38.82
N ILE A 292 0.95 -22.59 -37.91
CA ILE A 292 2.41 -22.78 -38.00
C ILE A 292 2.83 -23.66 -36.83
N LYS A 293 3.30 -24.88 -37.12
CA LYS A 293 3.64 -25.88 -36.11
C LYS A 293 4.62 -26.93 -36.65
N ASP A 294 5.61 -27.32 -35.83
CA ASP A 294 6.58 -28.38 -36.15
C ASP A 294 7.28 -28.18 -37.52
N GLY A 295 7.54 -26.92 -37.90
CA GLY A 295 8.12 -26.56 -39.20
C GLY A 295 7.14 -26.56 -40.38
N ASN A 296 5.87 -26.89 -40.16
CA ASN A 296 4.83 -26.94 -41.19
C ASN A 296 3.95 -25.68 -41.17
N ILE A 297 3.39 -25.34 -42.33
CA ILE A 297 2.34 -24.32 -42.49
C ILE A 297 1.09 -25.00 -43.06
N GLU A 298 -0.02 -24.95 -42.32
CA GLU A 298 -1.32 -25.47 -42.75
C GLU A 298 -2.26 -24.30 -43.05
N ILE A 299 -2.90 -24.33 -44.24
CA ILE A 299 -3.87 -23.32 -44.66
C ILE A 299 -5.14 -24.05 -45.07
N HIS A 300 -6.14 -24.07 -44.20
CA HIS A 300 -7.39 -24.80 -44.40
C HIS A 300 -8.60 -23.88 -44.29
N ALA A 301 -9.60 -24.09 -45.15
CA ALA A 301 -10.86 -23.37 -45.10
C ALA A 301 -12.01 -24.27 -45.57
N PRO A 302 -13.22 -24.16 -44.96
CA PRO A 302 -14.40 -24.87 -45.43
C PRO A 302 -14.95 -24.32 -46.76
N GLY A 303 -14.59 -23.07 -47.09
CA GLY A 303 -14.94 -22.41 -48.34
C GLY A 303 -13.79 -22.38 -49.35
N LYS A 304 -13.71 -21.30 -50.12
CA LYS A 304 -12.66 -21.07 -51.12
C LYS A 304 -11.39 -20.49 -50.46
N ILE A 305 -10.22 -21.02 -50.82
CA ILE A 305 -8.93 -20.35 -50.62
C ILE A 305 -8.61 -19.57 -51.91
N ASP A 306 -8.67 -18.24 -51.88
CA ASP A 306 -8.45 -17.36 -53.04
C ASP A 306 -7.03 -16.78 -53.02
N ILE A 307 -6.10 -17.41 -53.74
CA ILE A 307 -4.69 -16.99 -53.81
C ILE A 307 -4.48 -16.17 -55.08
N LYS A 308 -4.04 -14.91 -54.94
CA LYS A 308 -3.80 -13.99 -56.06
C LYS A 308 -2.35 -13.51 -56.07
N GLY A 309 -1.71 -13.57 -57.23
CA GLY A 309 -0.36 -13.08 -57.48
C GLY A 309 0.02 -13.21 -58.95
N SER A 310 1.01 -12.46 -59.41
CA SER A 310 1.51 -12.56 -60.80
C SER A 310 2.40 -13.80 -61.02
N GLN A 311 2.90 -14.44 -59.96
CA GLN A 311 3.76 -15.62 -60.00
C GLN A 311 3.64 -16.44 -58.71
N HIS A 312 3.71 -17.76 -58.82
CA HIS A 312 3.79 -18.70 -57.69
C HIS A 312 4.97 -19.65 -57.92
N SER A 313 6.02 -19.56 -57.11
CA SER A 313 7.23 -20.38 -57.23
C SER A 313 7.40 -21.22 -55.96
N PHE A 314 7.57 -22.53 -56.13
CA PHE A 314 7.73 -23.49 -55.03
C PHE A 314 9.15 -24.07 -55.02
N ALA A 315 10.12 -23.23 -54.69
CA ALA A 315 11.55 -23.56 -54.73
C ALA A 315 12.05 -24.22 -53.44
N GLY A 316 11.65 -25.47 -53.18
CA GLY A 316 12.16 -26.29 -52.06
C GLY A 316 11.97 -25.70 -50.65
N PRO A 317 12.31 -26.44 -49.59
CA PRO A 317 12.20 -25.98 -48.21
C PRO A 317 13.35 -25.04 -47.82
N THR A 318 13.08 -24.11 -46.90
CA THR A 318 14.06 -23.23 -46.23
C THR A 318 13.62 -23.00 -44.79
N GLU A 319 14.51 -22.52 -43.92
CA GLU A 319 14.21 -22.20 -42.52
C GLU A 319 14.65 -20.78 -42.13
N ALA A 320 14.04 -20.26 -41.06
CA ALA A 320 14.43 -19.01 -40.41
C ALA A 320 14.22 -19.14 -38.89
N THR A 321 15.25 -18.80 -38.11
CA THR A 321 15.20 -18.90 -36.64
C THR A 321 14.85 -17.55 -36.02
N TYR A 322 13.92 -17.53 -35.07
CA TYR A 322 13.62 -16.34 -34.26
C TYR A 322 14.07 -16.58 -32.81
N PRO A 323 14.98 -15.76 -32.26
CA PRO A 323 15.40 -15.90 -30.86
C PRO A 323 14.27 -15.41 -29.94
N LEU A 324 13.58 -16.35 -29.28
CA LEU A 324 12.61 -16.02 -28.25
C LEU A 324 13.34 -15.49 -26.99
N PRO A 325 12.80 -14.47 -26.30
CA PRO A 325 13.41 -13.98 -25.07
C PRO A 325 13.47 -15.09 -24.02
N ALA A 326 14.62 -15.23 -23.36
CA ALA A 326 14.75 -16.10 -22.20
C ALA A 326 13.93 -15.49 -21.06
N LEU A 327 12.88 -16.17 -20.64
CA LEU A 327 12.16 -15.78 -19.43
C LEU A 327 13.09 -16.06 -18.23
N PRO A 328 13.15 -15.16 -17.23
CA PRO A 328 13.85 -15.45 -15.99
C PRO A 328 13.25 -16.72 -15.37
N PHE A 329 14.06 -17.76 -15.25
CA PHE A 329 13.76 -18.96 -14.50
C PHE A 329 14.38 -18.79 -13.12
N ASP A 330 13.60 -19.04 -12.07
CA ASP A 330 14.00 -18.66 -10.71
C ASP A 330 15.16 -19.52 -10.19
N HIS A 331 15.28 -20.79 -10.59
CA HIS A 331 16.42 -21.62 -10.17
C HIS A 331 16.67 -22.73 -11.21
N LEU A 332 17.89 -22.79 -11.75
CA LEU A 332 18.40 -24.01 -12.39
C LEU A 332 19.23 -24.71 -11.30
N TYR A 333 18.74 -25.86 -10.81
CA TYR A 333 19.57 -26.74 -9.99
C TYR A 333 20.45 -27.53 -10.95
N ASP A 334 21.73 -27.18 -11.00
CA ASP A 334 22.74 -27.68 -11.94
C ASP A 334 23.86 -28.44 -11.20
N GLN A 335 23.50 -29.33 -10.29
CA GLN A 335 24.51 -30.07 -9.54
C GLN A 335 25.08 -31.23 -10.39
N PRO A 336 26.38 -31.20 -10.75
CA PRO A 336 27.00 -32.29 -11.50
C PRO A 336 27.11 -33.55 -10.64
N VAL A 337 26.99 -34.73 -11.26
CA VAL A 337 27.27 -36.00 -10.59
C VAL A 337 28.77 -36.30 -10.71
N TRP A 338 29.45 -36.36 -9.56
CA TRP A 338 30.85 -36.79 -9.47
C TRP A 338 30.91 -38.27 -9.17
N LEU A 339 31.67 -39.00 -9.98
CA LEU A 339 31.91 -40.41 -9.75
C LEU A 339 33.39 -40.64 -9.47
N VAL A 340 33.69 -41.05 -8.24
CA VAL A 340 35.03 -41.39 -7.77
C VAL A 340 35.06 -42.82 -7.23
N ASP A 341 36.25 -43.43 -7.21
CA ASP A 341 36.46 -44.71 -6.55
C ASP A 341 36.73 -44.56 -5.04
N ASP A 342 36.92 -45.69 -4.35
CA ASP A 342 37.16 -45.74 -2.90
C ASP A 342 38.46 -45.03 -2.47
N SER A 343 39.34 -44.71 -3.42
CA SER A 343 40.59 -43.96 -3.21
C SER A 343 40.48 -42.50 -3.64
N GLY A 344 39.32 -42.05 -4.11
CA GLY A 344 39.04 -40.68 -4.53
C GLY A 344 39.44 -40.36 -5.97
N TYR A 345 39.84 -41.35 -6.79
CA TYR A 345 40.16 -41.11 -8.20
C TYR A 345 38.91 -41.08 -9.06
N ALA A 346 38.89 -40.17 -10.03
CA ALA A 346 37.80 -39.99 -10.99
C ALA A 346 37.55 -41.25 -11.83
N ILE A 347 36.28 -41.70 -11.88
CA ILE A 347 35.84 -42.80 -12.74
C ILE A 347 35.33 -42.22 -14.05
N VAL A 348 36.22 -42.23 -15.05
CA VAL A 348 35.95 -41.70 -16.39
C VAL A 348 35.12 -42.65 -17.25
N ASP A 349 34.45 -42.09 -18.26
CA ASP A 349 33.76 -42.82 -19.33
C ASP A 349 32.67 -43.79 -18.83
N ARG A 350 32.07 -43.50 -17.68
CA ARG A 350 31.08 -44.36 -17.04
C ARG A 350 29.67 -43.93 -17.43
N PRO A 351 28.88 -44.79 -18.11
CA PRO A 351 27.48 -44.52 -18.33
C PRO A 351 26.70 -44.53 -17.02
N ILE A 352 25.86 -43.51 -16.83
CA ILE A 352 24.99 -43.38 -15.68
C ILE A 352 23.57 -43.04 -16.11
N ARG A 353 22.61 -43.44 -15.28
CA ARG A 353 21.19 -43.10 -15.40
C ARG A 353 20.76 -42.34 -14.17
N VAL A 354 20.10 -41.20 -14.34
CA VAL A 354 19.50 -40.45 -13.25
C VAL A 354 17.99 -40.42 -13.41
N HIS A 355 17.32 -40.87 -12.38
CA HIS A 355 15.87 -40.85 -12.29
C HIS A 355 15.46 -39.57 -11.58
N LEU A 356 14.79 -38.68 -12.31
CA LEU A 356 14.16 -37.49 -11.78
C LEU A 356 12.79 -37.85 -11.19
N LYS A 357 12.35 -37.11 -10.18
CA LYS A 357 11.09 -37.37 -9.48
C LYS A 357 9.85 -37.17 -10.37
N ASN A 358 9.95 -36.33 -11.40
CA ASN A 358 8.94 -36.15 -12.44
C ASN A 358 8.78 -37.38 -13.37
N GLY A 359 9.53 -38.47 -13.12
CA GLY A 359 9.50 -39.70 -13.91
C GLY A 359 10.41 -39.68 -15.14
N GLN A 360 11.07 -38.56 -15.42
CA GLN A 360 12.03 -38.45 -16.51
C GLN A 360 13.33 -39.16 -16.14
N VAL A 361 13.88 -39.94 -17.08
CA VAL A 361 15.18 -40.60 -16.93
C VAL A 361 16.17 -39.91 -17.84
N VAL A 362 17.23 -39.37 -17.25
CA VAL A 362 18.31 -38.72 -17.98
C VAL A 362 19.50 -39.66 -18.03
N THR A 363 20.06 -39.84 -19.21
CA THR A 363 21.25 -40.68 -19.43
C THR A 363 22.44 -39.79 -19.74
N GLY A 364 23.61 -40.17 -19.24
CA GLY A 364 24.85 -39.48 -19.54
C GLY A 364 26.06 -40.35 -19.27
N LYS A 365 27.23 -39.76 -19.45
CA LYS A 365 28.51 -40.43 -19.27
C LYS A 365 29.45 -39.49 -18.53
N THR A 366 30.25 -40.00 -17.61
CA THR A 366 31.27 -39.20 -16.95
C THR A 366 32.39 -38.84 -17.93
N ASP A 367 32.88 -37.60 -17.84
CA ASP A 367 33.99 -37.07 -18.61
C ASP A 367 35.35 -37.52 -18.06
N HIS A 368 36.43 -36.86 -18.50
CA HIS A 368 37.80 -37.15 -18.08
C HIS A 368 38.09 -36.82 -16.61
N ASP A 369 37.25 -36.02 -15.96
CA ASP A 369 37.35 -35.65 -14.56
C ASP A 369 36.36 -36.46 -13.69
N GLY A 370 35.69 -37.45 -14.27
CA GLY A 370 34.70 -38.27 -13.57
C GLY A 370 33.38 -37.54 -13.35
N VAL A 371 33.15 -36.45 -14.07
CA VAL A 371 31.98 -35.58 -13.93
C VAL A 371 30.97 -35.89 -15.02
N ALA A 372 29.71 -36.11 -14.64
CA ALA A 372 28.61 -36.18 -15.57
C ALA A 372 27.67 -35.01 -15.34
N GLN A 373 27.65 -34.09 -16.31
CA GLN A 373 26.71 -32.98 -16.32
C GLN A 373 25.34 -33.50 -16.76
N LEU A 374 24.48 -33.75 -15.78
CA LEU A 374 23.13 -34.25 -15.99
C LEU A 374 22.10 -33.17 -15.70
N ALA A 375 20.93 -33.35 -16.30
CA ALA A 375 19.94 -32.31 -16.55
C ALA A 375 19.69 -31.30 -15.44
N ILE A 376 19.45 -30.09 -15.93
CA ILE A 376 18.86 -28.93 -15.29
C ILE A 376 17.49 -29.31 -14.69
N SER A 377 17.33 -29.16 -13.37
CA SER A 377 16.03 -29.22 -12.69
C SER A 377 15.56 -27.83 -12.29
N ASP A 378 14.26 -27.57 -12.34
CA ASP A 378 13.61 -26.34 -11.84
C ASP A 378 13.25 -26.42 -10.35
N GLN A 379 13.48 -27.57 -9.70
CA GLN A 379 13.23 -27.80 -8.27
C GLN A 379 14.40 -28.51 -7.56
N ALA A 380 14.60 -28.22 -6.27
CA ALA A 380 15.54 -28.94 -5.40
C ALA A 380 15.01 -30.37 -5.16
N ASP A 381 15.70 -31.37 -5.69
CA ASP A 381 15.23 -32.76 -5.64
C ASP A 381 16.34 -33.74 -5.22
N ILE A 382 15.94 -34.84 -4.56
CA ILE A 382 16.82 -35.98 -4.27
C ILE A 382 16.89 -36.86 -5.53
N LEU A 383 18.08 -36.95 -6.11
CA LEU A 383 18.32 -37.75 -7.32
C LEU A 383 18.62 -39.21 -6.98
N ARG A 384 18.02 -40.14 -7.72
CA ARG A 384 18.48 -41.55 -7.74
C ARG A 384 19.41 -41.75 -8.94
N VAL A 385 20.67 -42.07 -8.64
CA VAL A 385 21.71 -42.34 -9.64
C VAL A 385 21.96 -43.84 -9.75
N GLU A 386 21.86 -44.39 -10.96
CA GLU A 386 22.26 -45.75 -11.30
C GLU A 386 23.56 -45.71 -12.10
N ILE A 387 24.62 -46.33 -11.56
CA ILE A 387 25.92 -46.45 -12.22
C ILE A 387 25.93 -47.76 -13.00
N LEU A 388 26.07 -47.68 -14.32
CA LEU A 388 25.99 -48.86 -15.18
C LEU A 388 27.37 -49.45 -15.43
N LYS A 389 27.47 -50.78 -15.49
CA LYS A 389 28.72 -51.48 -15.80
C LYS A 389 28.55 -52.28 -17.08
N LYS A 390 29.51 -52.16 -18.00
CA LYS A 390 29.54 -53.06 -19.16
C LYS A 390 30.12 -54.41 -18.74
N ILE A 391 29.33 -55.48 -18.86
CA ILE A 391 29.77 -56.86 -18.67
C ILE A 391 29.50 -57.62 -19.97
N ARG A 392 30.56 -58.17 -20.59
CA ARG A 392 30.48 -58.95 -21.85
C ARG A 392 29.65 -58.27 -22.95
N GLY A 393 29.86 -56.97 -23.17
CA GLY A 393 29.22 -56.20 -24.24
C GLY A 393 27.77 -55.75 -23.97
N LYS A 394 27.16 -56.14 -22.84
CA LYS A 394 25.85 -55.63 -22.41
C LYS A 394 26.03 -54.61 -21.30
N THR A 395 25.30 -53.50 -21.39
CA THR A 395 25.20 -52.50 -20.32
C THR A 395 24.23 -53.05 -19.27
N VAL A 396 24.74 -53.35 -18.08
CA VAL A 396 23.97 -53.84 -16.94
C VAL A 396 23.93 -52.76 -15.87
#